data_AF-A0A479ZZN7-F1
#
_entry.id   AF-A0A479ZZN7-F1
#
_cell.length_a   1.000
_cell.length_b   1.000
_cell.length_c   1.000
_cell.angle_alpha   90.00
_cell.angle_beta   90.00
_cell.angle_gamma   90.00
#
_symmetry.space_group_name_H-M   'P 1'
#
loop_
_entity.id
_entity.type
_entity.pdbx_description
1 polymer ?
#
loop_
_entity_poly.entity_id
_entity_poly.type
_entity_poly.pdbx_seq_one_letter_code
_entity_poly.pdbx_strand_id
1 'polypeptide(L)'
;MSIVVIGDRATGKTSMVRALAENGKYVQIADGQILARDLYNPDTKEIAGTDQLNTRTLNMEVDLPATGARQLNILWIDTPGEFWSNPQLRRDFPSAWQAMEDKVRQSKAVILILPPHQSLVSSTRINLAPDYLQPTAMNPLPNADQWVNGLQNWFDFLQQNCQRVKHIIIALHKADLFCDVESEGKTWRYKPDRGGAALWYEYSDHVVDAYFGVANQVIRKYKSTEIGSRTNFFITTTENQELLELPWLYLAPYLIHRF
;
A
#
# COMPACT_ATOMS: atom_id res chain seq x y z
N MET A 1 -11.71 -15.25 1.00
CA MET A 1 -12.09 -13.81 1.01
C MET A 1 -10.90 -13.05 1.54
N SER A 2 -10.00 -12.62 0.69
CA SER A 2 -8.74 -11.99 1.10
C SER A 2 -8.57 -10.62 0.46
N ILE A 3 -7.92 -9.72 1.20
CA ILE A 3 -7.25 -8.52 0.65
C ILE A 3 -5.86 -8.96 0.20
N VAL A 4 -5.45 -8.62 -1.01
CA VAL A 4 -4.09 -8.87 -1.48
C VAL A 4 -3.28 -7.59 -1.41
N VAL A 5 -2.11 -7.64 -0.77
CA VAL A 5 -1.18 -6.50 -0.69
C VAL A 5 0.06 -6.84 -1.51
N ILE A 6 0.39 -5.96 -2.45
CA ILE A 6 1.49 -6.11 -3.41
C ILE A 6 2.26 -4.78 -3.55
N GLY A 7 3.47 -4.84 -4.09
CA GLY A 7 4.31 -3.68 -4.32
C GLY A 7 5.78 -4.07 -4.43
N ASP A 8 6.59 -3.16 -4.96
CA ASP A 8 8.00 -3.43 -5.26
C ASP A 8 8.86 -3.66 -4.00
N ARG A 9 10.15 -3.96 -4.19
CA ARG A 9 11.13 -4.16 -3.11
C ARG A 9 11.26 -2.87 -2.31
N ALA A 10 11.46 -2.98 -1.00
CA ALA A 10 11.77 -1.86 -0.12
C ALA A 10 10.73 -0.71 -0.12
N THR A 11 9.49 -0.99 -0.55
CA THR A 11 8.37 -0.04 -0.53
C THR A 11 7.72 0.12 0.85
N GLY A 12 8.25 -0.55 1.89
CA GLY A 12 7.75 -0.45 3.26
C GLY A 12 6.58 -1.37 3.60
N LYS A 13 6.31 -2.38 2.77
CA LYS A 13 5.27 -3.39 3.02
C LYS A 13 5.33 -3.95 4.45
N THR A 14 6.48 -4.49 4.80
CA THR A 14 6.67 -5.17 6.08
C THR A 14 6.72 -4.20 7.26
N SER A 15 7.23 -2.97 7.06
CA SER A 15 7.21 -1.93 8.09
C SER A 15 5.79 -1.43 8.37
N MET A 16 4.91 -1.38 7.37
CA MET A 16 3.48 -1.07 7.57
C MET A 16 2.80 -2.10 8.46
N VAL A 17 3.01 -3.40 8.19
CA VAL A 17 2.46 -4.49 9.02
C VAL A 17 2.90 -4.34 10.47
N ARG A 18 4.19 -4.09 10.69
CA ARG A 18 4.73 -3.86 12.03
C ARG A 18 4.11 -2.63 12.69
N ALA A 19 4.01 -1.51 11.99
CA ALA A 19 3.45 -0.28 12.55
C ALA A 19 1.97 -0.43 12.92
N LEU A 20 1.18 -1.16 12.12
CA LEU A 20 -0.21 -1.49 12.43
C LEU A 20 -0.33 -2.44 13.64
N ALA A 21 0.63 -3.34 13.82
CA ALA A 21 0.69 -4.24 14.97
C ALA A 21 1.08 -3.52 16.28
N GLU A 22 2.02 -2.59 16.22
CA GLU A 22 2.56 -1.90 17.39
C GLU A 22 1.68 -0.73 17.84
N ASN A 23 1.20 0.07 16.88
CA ASN A 23 0.60 1.35 17.17
C ASN A 23 -0.89 1.42 16.83
N GLY A 24 -1.44 0.45 16.08
CA GLY A 24 -2.82 0.43 15.57
C GLY A 24 -3.92 0.89 16.55
N LYS A 25 -4.79 1.80 16.10
CA LYS A 25 -5.80 2.53 16.87
C LYS A 25 -7.18 2.04 16.48
N TYR A 26 -7.52 2.12 15.19
CA TYR A 26 -8.73 1.51 14.64
C TYR A 26 -8.44 0.25 13.84
N VAL A 27 -7.18 0.03 13.46
CA VAL A 27 -6.75 -1.08 12.62
C VAL A 27 -5.59 -1.78 13.32
N GLN A 28 -5.80 -3.03 13.72
CA GLN A 28 -4.81 -3.81 14.46
C GLN A 28 -4.58 -5.16 13.78
N ILE A 29 -3.35 -5.67 13.85
CA ILE A 29 -3.03 -7.01 13.34
C ILE A 29 -2.98 -7.97 14.53
N ALA A 30 -3.84 -8.98 14.51
CA ALA A 30 -3.86 -10.05 15.51
C ALA A 30 -2.50 -10.78 15.51
N ASP A 31 -1.99 -11.12 16.69
CA ASP A 31 -0.65 -11.67 16.91
C ASP A 31 0.49 -10.80 16.34
N GLY A 32 0.21 -9.52 16.09
CA GLY A 32 1.11 -8.59 15.44
C GLY A 32 2.45 -8.41 16.16
N GLN A 33 2.51 -8.62 17.48
CA GLN A 33 3.77 -8.57 18.24
C GLN A 33 4.71 -9.74 17.92
N ILE A 34 4.17 -10.94 17.68
CA ILE A 34 4.96 -12.10 17.27
C ILE A 34 5.47 -11.87 15.85
N LEU A 35 4.58 -11.41 14.97
CA LEU A 35 4.92 -11.10 13.59
C LEU A 35 5.95 -9.95 13.48
N ALA A 36 5.82 -8.91 14.30
CA ALA A 36 6.77 -7.81 14.39
C ALA A 36 8.16 -8.29 14.81
N ARG A 37 8.24 -9.23 15.76
CA ARG A 37 9.50 -9.85 16.18
C ARG A 37 10.12 -10.73 15.08
N ASP A 38 9.30 -11.49 14.37
CA ASP A 38 9.76 -12.36 13.27
C ASP A 38 10.22 -11.57 12.03
N LEU A 39 9.81 -10.30 11.91
CA LEU A 39 10.12 -9.42 10.79
C LEU A 39 11.25 -8.43 11.08
N TYR A 40 11.77 -8.39 12.32
CA TYR A 40 12.64 -7.32 12.80
C TYR A 40 14.00 -7.86 13.26
N ASN A 41 15.09 -7.34 12.69
CA ASN A 41 16.42 -7.45 13.28
C ASN A 41 16.59 -6.34 14.35
N PRO A 42 16.74 -6.67 15.65
CA PRO A 42 16.85 -5.69 16.73
C PRO A 42 18.03 -4.73 16.62
N ASP A 43 19.11 -5.17 15.98
CA ASP A 43 20.38 -4.44 15.97
C ASP A 43 20.47 -3.43 14.81
N THR A 44 19.80 -3.71 13.68
CA THR A 44 19.83 -2.85 12.48
C THR A 44 18.51 -2.14 12.20
N LYS A 45 17.43 -2.51 12.89
CA LYS A 45 16.04 -2.17 12.53
C LYS A 45 15.63 -2.54 11.11
N GLU A 46 16.46 -3.31 10.40
CA GLU A 46 16.18 -3.75 9.04
C GLU A 46 15.28 -4.98 9.05
N ILE A 47 14.46 -5.04 8.01
CA ILE A 47 13.58 -6.16 7.74
C ILE A 47 14.31 -7.06 6.75
N ALA A 48 14.43 -8.35 7.07
CA ALA A 48 15.10 -9.34 6.23
C ALA A 48 14.65 -9.21 4.76
N GLY A 49 15.61 -9.03 3.86
CA GLY A 49 15.35 -8.98 2.42
C GLY A 49 14.67 -10.27 1.97
N THR A 50 13.56 -10.15 1.26
CA THR A 50 12.80 -11.29 0.76
C THR A 50 13.33 -11.69 -0.62
N ASP A 51 14.12 -12.77 -0.67
CA ASP A 51 14.70 -13.34 -1.92
C ASP A 51 13.71 -14.26 -2.68
N GLN A 52 12.56 -14.61 -2.07
CA GLN A 52 11.54 -15.50 -2.64
C GLN A 52 10.12 -14.94 -2.45
N LEU A 53 9.18 -15.27 -3.34
CA LEU A 53 7.78 -14.87 -3.19
C LEU A 53 7.19 -15.47 -1.90
N ASN A 54 7.04 -14.65 -0.87
CA ASN A 54 6.55 -15.06 0.44
C ASN A 54 5.10 -14.61 0.60
N THR A 55 4.18 -15.57 0.70
CA THR A 55 2.79 -15.27 1.04
C THR A 55 2.51 -15.58 2.49
N ARG A 56 1.98 -14.59 3.22
CA ARG A 56 1.56 -14.72 4.61
C ARG A 56 0.09 -14.35 4.73
N THR A 57 -0.67 -15.10 5.51
CA THR A 57 -2.04 -14.71 5.86
C THR A 57 -2.00 -13.99 7.20
N LEU A 58 -2.51 -12.77 7.26
CA LEU A 58 -2.62 -11.95 8.46
C LEU A 58 -4.10 -11.78 8.80
N ASN A 59 -4.42 -11.85 10.09
CA ASN A 59 -5.74 -11.53 10.59
C ASN A 59 -5.69 -10.09 11.11
N MET A 60 -6.50 -9.22 10.52
CA MET A 60 -6.60 -7.83 10.90
C MET A 60 -7.95 -7.57 11.56
N GLU A 61 -7.94 -6.88 12.68
CA GLU A 61 -9.15 -6.36 13.32
C GLU A 61 -9.31 -4.88 12.97
N VAL A 62 -10.50 -4.50 12.52
CA VAL A 62 -10.86 -3.11 12.25
C VAL A 62 -12.07 -2.73 13.09
N ASP A 63 -11.92 -1.68 13.90
CA ASP A 63 -13.00 -1.13 14.71
C ASP A 63 -13.80 -0.09 13.91
N LEU A 64 -15.06 -0.42 13.63
CA LEU A 64 -15.97 0.43 12.86
C LEU A 64 -17.09 0.97 13.76
N PRO A 65 -17.42 2.28 13.68
CA PRO A 65 -18.38 2.94 14.58
C PRO A 65 -19.76 2.28 14.65
N ALA A 66 -20.25 1.77 13.52
CA ALA A 66 -21.59 1.21 13.42
C ALA A 66 -21.67 -0.30 13.72
N THR A 67 -20.57 -1.03 13.58
CA THR A 67 -20.58 -2.50 13.66
C THR A 67 -19.66 -3.07 14.73
N GLY A 68 -18.87 -2.23 15.39
CA GLY A 68 -17.78 -2.62 16.30
C GLY A 68 -16.63 -3.31 15.56
N ALA A 69 -15.75 -3.94 16.34
CA ALA A 69 -14.61 -4.71 15.86
C ALA A 69 -15.01 -5.84 14.89
N ARG A 70 -14.27 -5.94 13.80
CA ARG A 70 -14.49 -6.91 12.72
C ARG A 70 -13.17 -7.44 12.19
N GLN A 71 -13.14 -8.75 11.92
CA GLN A 71 -11.95 -9.42 11.40
C GLN A 71 -11.93 -9.44 9.86
N LEU A 72 -10.78 -9.11 9.31
CA LEU A 72 -10.43 -9.15 7.89
C LEU A 72 -9.25 -10.09 7.69
N ASN A 73 -9.36 -11.00 6.72
CA ASN A 73 -8.25 -11.85 6.32
C ASN A 73 -7.46 -11.15 5.21
N ILE A 74 -6.17 -10.94 5.45
CA ILE A 74 -5.25 -10.30 4.51
C ILE A 74 -4.30 -11.38 4.01
N LEU A 75 -4.26 -11.56 2.70
CA LEU A 75 -3.22 -12.30 2.03
C LEU A 75 -2.10 -11.31 1.67
N TRP A 76 -1.12 -11.22 2.55
CA TRP A 76 0.07 -10.41 2.35
C TRP A 76 1.02 -11.13 1.39
N ILE A 77 1.27 -10.55 0.22
CA ILE A 77 2.22 -11.10 -0.74
C ILE A 77 3.46 -10.22 -0.72
N ASP A 78 4.47 -10.63 0.04
CA ASP A 78 5.77 -10.00 -0.06
C ASP A 78 6.47 -10.54 -1.30
N THR A 79 6.65 -9.65 -2.27
CA THR A 79 7.30 -9.98 -3.54
C THR A 79 8.68 -9.34 -3.56
N PRO A 80 9.71 -10.07 -4.03
CA PRO A 80 10.95 -9.44 -4.45
C PRO A 80 10.59 -8.42 -5.53
N GLY A 81 10.99 -7.16 -5.38
CA GLY A 81 10.67 -6.11 -6.37
C GLY A 81 11.16 -6.41 -7.78
N GLU A 82 12.21 -7.22 -7.88
CA GLU A 82 12.73 -7.71 -9.16
C GLU A 82 11.72 -8.58 -9.90
N PHE A 83 10.80 -9.26 -9.21
CA PHE A 83 9.76 -10.08 -9.85
C PHE A 83 8.81 -9.24 -10.72
N TRP A 84 8.68 -7.95 -10.41
CA TRP A 84 7.87 -6.99 -11.17
C TRP A 84 8.68 -6.20 -12.18
N SER A 85 9.90 -5.78 -11.86
CA SER A 85 10.73 -5.00 -12.78
C SER A 85 11.57 -5.85 -13.75
N ASN A 86 11.73 -7.15 -13.50
CA ASN A 86 12.51 -8.07 -14.34
C ASN A 86 11.61 -9.13 -15.01
N PRO A 87 11.25 -8.95 -16.30
CA PRO A 87 10.49 -9.95 -17.07
C PRO A 87 11.16 -11.32 -17.13
N GLN A 88 12.48 -11.40 -16.96
CA GLN A 88 13.22 -12.65 -16.98
C GLN A 88 12.86 -13.53 -15.77
N LEU A 89 12.74 -12.95 -14.57
CA LEU A 89 12.32 -13.70 -13.38
C LEU A 89 10.92 -14.30 -13.52
N ARG A 90 10.00 -13.62 -14.23
CA ARG A 90 8.66 -14.17 -14.52
C ARG A 90 8.73 -15.37 -15.45
N ARG A 91 9.68 -15.38 -16.39
CA ARG A 91 9.93 -16.52 -17.30
C ARG A 91 10.63 -17.67 -16.59
N ASP A 92 11.53 -17.37 -15.67
CA ASP A 92 12.29 -18.36 -14.93
C ASP A 92 11.42 -19.05 -13.85
N PHE A 93 10.39 -18.35 -13.34
CA PHE A 93 9.48 -18.85 -12.31
C PHE A 93 7.98 -18.73 -12.68
N PRO A 94 7.53 -19.36 -13.79
CA PRO A 94 6.19 -19.15 -14.35
C PRO A 94 5.08 -19.66 -13.42
N SER A 95 5.30 -20.77 -12.70
CA SER A 95 4.31 -21.31 -11.76
C SER A 95 4.07 -20.41 -10.55
N ALA A 96 5.14 -19.78 -10.03
CA ALA A 96 5.03 -18.84 -8.93
C ALA A 96 4.30 -17.55 -9.35
N TRP A 97 4.57 -17.09 -10.58
CA TRP A 97 3.84 -15.98 -11.19
C TRP A 97 2.35 -16.31 -11.37
N GLN A 98 2.03 -17.47 -11.95
CA GLN A 98 0.64 -17.89 -12.15
C GLN A 98 -0.12 -18.00 -10.83
N ALA A 99 0.50 -18.60 -9.81
CA ALA A 99 -0.11 -18.73 -8.48
C ALA A 99 -0.39 -17.35 -7.83
N MET A 100 0.47 -16.36 -8.09
CA MET A 100 0.26 -14.99 -7.63
C MET A 100 -0.88 -14.31 -8.41
N GLU A 101 -0.92 -14.43 -9.74
CA GLU A 101 -2.02 -13.92 -10.56
C GLU A 101 -3.37 -14.50 -10.09
N ASP A 102 -3.42 -15.80 -9.82
CA ASP A 102 -4.64 -16.48 -9.39
C ASP A 102 -5.11 -15.97 -8.01
N LYS A 103 -4.17 -15.75 -7.08
CA LYS A 103 -4.46 -15.12 -5.77
C LYS A 103 -5.03 -13.71 -5.95
N VAL A 104 -4.46 -12.91 -6.84
CA VAL A 104 -4.95 -11.55 -7.16
C VAL A 104 -6.35 -11.61 -7.79
N ARG A 105 -6.56 -12.46 -8.79
CA ARG A 105 -7.86 -12.62 -9.50
C ARG A 105 -8.99 -13.04 -8.57
N GLN A 106 -8.70 -13.84 -7.55
CA GLN A 106 -9.68 -14.35 -6.58
C GLN A 106 -9.87 -13.43 -5.35
N SER A 107 -9.07 -12.37 -5.24
CA SER A 107 -9.15 -11.42 -4.12
C SER A 107 -10.41 -10.55 -4.19
N LYS A 108 -10.86 -10.06 -3.04
CA LYS A 108 -11.94 -9.05 -2.99
C LYS A 108 -11.42 -7.65 -3.25
N ALA A 109 -10.21 -7.39 -2.79
CA ALA A 109 -9.55 -6.10 -2.88
C ALA A 109 -8.04 -6.27 -3.06
N VAL A 110 -7.41 -5.30 -3.72
CA VAL A 110 -5.97 -5.22 -3.91
C VAL A 110 -5.45 -3.88 -3.39
N ILE A 111 -4.36 -3.90 -2.63
CA ILE A 111 -3.58 -2.72 -2.26
C ILE A 111 -2.22 -2.82 -2.93
N LEU A 112 -1.94 -1.88 -3.83
CA LEU A 112 -0.63 -1.70 -4.43
C LEU A 112 0.13 -0.60 -3.67
N ILE A 113 1.29 -0.94 -3.13
CA ILE A 113 2.17 -0.02 -2.42
C ILE A 113 3.30 0.42 -3.35
N LEU A 114 3.46 1.73 -3.51
CA LEU A 114 4.46 2.37 -4.36
C LEU A 114 5.45 3.19 -3.53
N PRO A 115 6.74 3.25 -3.92
CA PRO A 115 7.66 4.22 -3.36
C PRO A 115 7.44 5.60 -3.99
N PRO A 116 7.90 6.70 -3.38
CA PRO A 116 7.93 8.00 -4.05
C PRO A 116 9.00 8.02 -5.15
N HIS A 117 8.87 8.94 -6.11
CA HIS A 117 9.92 9.21 -7.10
C HIS A 117 10.85 10.34 -6.62
N GLN A 118 12.07 10.38 -7.18
CA GLN A 118 13.11 11.33 -6.76
C GLN A 118 12.67 12.80 -6.79
N SER A 119 11.92 13.22 -7.81
CA SER A 119 11.49 14.62 -7.93
C SER A 119 10.31 15.01 -7.02
N LEU A 120 9.66 14.05 -6.36
CA LEU A 120 8.59 14.32 -5.39
C LEU A 120 9.16 14.63 -4.00
N VAL A 121 10.28 14.00 -3.65
CA VAL A 121 10.89 14.16 -2.33
C VAL A 121 11.66 15.47 -2.24
N SER A 122 11.69 16.07 -1.05
CA SER A 122 12.46 17.30 -0.81
C SER A 122 13.55 17.08 0.23
N SER A 123 14.69 17.77 0.07
CA SER A 123 15.81 17.66 1.02
C SER A 123 15.40 18.04 2.44
N THR A 124 14.51 19.03 2.59
CA THR A 124 13.98 19.43 3.90
C THR A 124 13.22 18.29 4.57
N ARG A 125 12.37 17.59 3.82
CA ARG A 125 11.58 16.47 4.33
C ARG A 125 12.45 15.24 4.62
N ILE A 126 13.41 14.93 3.74
CA ILE A 126 14.39 13.85 3.96
C ILE A 126 15.15 14.06 5.27
N ASN A 127 15.64 15.28 5.54
CA ASN A 127 16.40 15.58 6.75
C ASN A 127 15.58 15.51 8.05
N LEU A 128 14.26 15.60 7.95
CA LEU A 128 13.34 15.45 9.09
C LEU A 128 12.84 14.02 9.26
N ALA A 129 12.87 13.23 8.18
CA ALA A 129 12.40 11.85 8.19
C ALA A 129 13.38 10.93 8.94
N PRO A 130 12.87 9.94 9.69
CA PRO A 130 13.70 8.92 10.30
C PRO A 130 14.64 8.24 9.30
N ASP A 131 15.88 7.97 9.71
CA ASP A 131 16.94 7.39 8.87
C ASP A 131 16.49 6.12 8.13
N TYR A 132 15.68 5.29 8.77
CA TYR A 132 15.22 4.02 8.21
C TYR A 132 14.21 4.18 7.05
N LEU A 133 13.61 5.36 6.87
CA LEU A 133 12.74 5.68 5.73
C LEU A 133 13.52 6.26 4.56
N GLN A 134 14.70 6.85 4.82
CA GLN A 134 15.47 7.58 3.82
C GLN A 134 15.97 6.65 2.71
N PRO A 135 16.08 7.14 1.46
CA PRO A 135 16.66 6.38 0.36
C PRO A 135 18.13 6.03 0.63
N THR A 136 18.55 4.82 0.30
CA THR A 136 19.95 4.38 0.46
C THR A 136 20.60 4.14 -0.89
N ALA A 137 21.94 4.10 -0.93
CA ALA A 137 22.67 3.79 -2.17
C ALA A 137 22.29 2.41 -2.76
N MET A 138 21.89 1.45 -1.91
CA MET A 138 21.44 0.13 -2.34
C MET A 138 19.97 0.09 -2.80
N ASN A 139 19.16 1.05 -2.37
CA ASN A 139 17.75 1.17 -2.75
C ASN A 139 17.43 2.65 -3.08
N PRO A 140 17.94 3.17 -4.22
CA PRO A 140 17.64 4.53 -4.65
C PRO A 140 16.16 4.63 -5.04
N LEU A 141 15.58 5.83 -4.86
CA LEU A 141 14.25 6.10 -5.41
C LEU A 141 14.33 6.09 -6.95
N PRO A 142 13.29 5.64 -7.65
CA PRO A 142 13.24 5.74 -9.11
C PRO A 142 13.17 7.21 -9.54
N ASN A 143 13.75 7.53 -10.70
CA ASN A 143 13.48 8.81 -11.34
C ASN A 143 12.02 8.86 -11.84
N ALA A 144 11.55 10.04 -12.26
CA ALA A 144 10.15 10.23 -12.66
C ALA A 144 9.73 9.28 -13.80
N ASP A 145 10.54 9.14 -14.85
CA ASP A 145 10.20 8.29 -16.00
C ASP A 145 10.16 6.80 -15.62
N GLN A 146 11.14 6.34 -14.86
CA GLN A 146 11.17 4.97 -14.33
C GLN A 146 9.93 4.67 -13.49
N TRP A 147 9.53 5.62 -12.65
CA TRP A 147 8.37 5.49 -11.79
C TRP A 147 7.05 5.49 -12.58
N VAL A 148 6.90 6.39 -13.56
CA VAL A 148 5.72 6.44 -14.45
C VAL A 148 5.60 5.16 -15.27
N ASN A 149 6.70 4.65 -15.81
CA ASN A 149 6.71 3.37 -16.53
C ASN A 149 6.36 2.19 -15.62
N GLY A 150 6.89 2.18 -14.39
CA GLY A 150 6.52 1.18 -13.37
C GLY A 150 5.03 1.23 -13.04
N LEU A 151 4.47 2.42 -12.88
CA LEU A 151 3.04 2.61 -12.63
C LEU A 151 2.18 2.13 -13.81
N GLN A 152 2.58 2.40 -15.06
CA GLN A 152 1.89 1.89 -16.24
C GLN A 152 1.90 0.36 -16.27
N ASN A 153 3.04 -0.28 -15.97
CA ASN A 153 3.13 -1.74 -15.89
C ASN A 153 2.19 -2.32 -14.83
N TRP A 154 2.05 -1.63 -13.69
CA TRP A 154 1.09 -2.00 -12.65
C TRP A 154 -0.35 -1.85 -13.13
N PHE A 155 -0.68 -0.79 -13.85
CA PHE A 155 -2.01 -0.59 -14.44
C PHE A 155 -2.37 -1.68 -15.44
N ASP A 156 -1.43 -2.05 -16.30
CA ASP A 156 -1.62 -3.14 -17.26
C ASP A 156 -1.86 -4.48 -16.53
N PHE A 157 -1.07 -4.76 -15.49
CA PHE A 157 -1.25 -5.95 -14.65
C PHE A 157 -2.62 -5.97 -13.97
N LEU A 158 -3.04 -4.86 -13.36
CA LEU A 158 -4.33 -4.75 -12.69
C LEU A 158 -5.48 -4.90 -13.69
N GLN A 159 -5.37 -4.33 -14.89
CA GLN A 159 -6.37 -4.52 -15.94
C GLN A 159 -6.48 -5.98 -16.36
N GLN A 160 -5.37 -6.70 -16.50
CA GLN A 160 -5.39 -8.11 -16.90
C GLN A 160 -5.92 -9.02 -15.79
N ASN A 161 -5.62 -8.72 -14.53
CA ASN A 161 -5.83 -9.68 -13.44
C ASN A 161 -6.92 -9.29 -12.43
N CYS A 162 -7.41 -8.05 -12.44
CA CYS A 162 -8.34 -7.55 -11.42
C CYS A 162 -9.78 -7.34 -11.91
N GLN A 163 -10.20 -8.00 -13.00
CA GLN A 163 -11.54 -7.85 -13.58
C GLN A 163 -12.68 -8.04 -12.57
N ARG A 164 -12.53 -8.99 -11.63
CA ARG A 164 -13.53 -9.29 -10.58
C ARG A 164 -13.26 -8.60 -9.23
N VAL A 165 -12.13 -7.92 -9.08
CA VAL A 165 -11.70 -7.28 -7.82
C VAL A 165 -12.45 -5.96 -7.65
N LYS A 166 -13.33 -5.86 -6.65
CA LYS A 166 -14.23 -4.72 -6.50
C LYS A 166 -13.54 -3.44 -6.01
N HIS A 167 -12.46 -3.56 -5.25
CA HIS A 167 -11.75 -2.40 -4.68
C HIS A 167 -10.25 -2.50 -4.94
N ILE A 168 -9.69 -1.44 -5.51
CA ILE A 168 -8.25 -1.32 -5.74
C ILE A 168 -7.79 -0.04 -5.08
N ILE A 169 -6.69 -0.15 -4.32
CA ILE A 169 -6.01 1.00 -3.72
C ILE A 169 -4.59 1.07 -4.30
N ILE A 170 -4.18 2.28 -4.62
CA ILE A 170 -2.79 2.63 -4.89
C ILE A 170 -2.31 3.52 -3.74
N ALA A 171 -1.39 3.02 -2.94
CA ALA A 171 -0.85 3.70 -1.78
C ALA A 171 0.59 4.15 -2.05
N LEU A 172 0.82 5.46 -2.07
CA LEU A 172 2.16 6.04 -2.12
C LEU A 172 2.75 6.07 -0.70
N HIS A 173 3.71 5.19 -0.44
CA HIS A 173 4.29 5.04 0.89
C HIS A 173 5.46 5.99 1.14
N LYS A 174 5.89 6.11 2.39
CA LYS A 174 6.94 7.01 2.88
C LYS A 174 6.59 8.49 2.68
N ALA A 175 5.35 8.84 3.04
CA ALA A 175 4.82 10.20 2.93
C ALA A 175 5.69 11.29 3.59
N ASP A 176 6.43 10.93 4.63
CA ASP A 176 7.35 11.83 5.35
C ASP A 176 8.43 12.43 4.46
N LEU A 177 8.75 11.76 3.34
CA LEU A 177 9.78 12.22 2.42
C LEU A 177 9.29 13.36 1.51
N PHE A 178 7.97 13.57 1.41
CA PHE A 178 7.41 14.52 0.44
C PHE A 178 6.29 15.42 0.97
N CYS A 179 5.66 15.13 2.09
CA CYS A 179 4.60 15.98 2.64
C CYS A 179 4.72 16.21 4.15
N ASP A 180 3.87 17.12 4.65
CA ASP A 180 3.67 17.30 6.08
C ASP A 180 2.67 16.27 6.60
N VAL A 181 3.17 15.14 7.11
CA VAL A 181 2.30 14.02 7.50
C VAL A 181 1.38 14.35 8.67
N GLU A 182 1.78 15.25 9.56
CA GLU A 182 0.95 15.70 10.67
C GLU A 182 -0.21 16.56 10.20
N SER A 183 0.07 17.54 9.33
CA SER A 183 -0.98 18.38 8.74
C SER A 183 -1.93 17.57 7.85
N GLU A 184 -1.38 16.68 7.01
CA GLU A 184 -2.17 15.81 6.14
C GLU A 184 -3.04 14.84 6.95
N GLY A 185 -2.43 14.13 7.90
CA GLY A 185 -3.12 13.20 8.79
C GLY A 185 -4.22 13.90 9.57
N LYS A 186 -3.98 15.09 10.14
CA LYS A 186 -5.01 15.85 10.85
C LYS A 186 -6.19 16.26 9.96
N THR A 187 -5.93 16.58 8.70
CA THR A 187 -6.94 17.02 7.73
C THR A 187 -7.85 15.85 7.34
N TRP A 188 -7.25 14.73 6.96
CA TRP A 188 -7.94 13.58 6.38
C TRP A 188 -8.20 12.42 7.34
N ARG A 189 -7.83 12.57 8.62
CA ARG A 189 -8.05 11.54 9.64
C ARG A 189 -9.45 10.97 9.62
N TYR A 190 -9.52 9.71 10.01
CA TYR A 190 -10.79 9.05 10.24
C TYR A 190 -11.56 9.73 11.38
N LYS A 191 -12.85 10.02 11.14
CA LYS A 191 -13.74 10.69 12.11
C LYS A 191 -14.92 9.76 12.42
N PRO A 192 -14.75 8.81 13.35
CA PRO A 192 -15.79 7.83 13.69
C PRO A 192 -17.06 8.48 14.24
N ASP A 193 -16.90 9.59 14.96
CA ASP A 193 -17.96 10.43 15.54
C ASP A 193 -18.88 11.08 14.49
N ARG A 194 -18.43 11.18 13.24
CA ARG A 194 -19.21 11.73 12.11
C ARG A 194 -19.75 10.64 11.19
N GLY A 195 -19.97 9.44 11.72
CA GLY A 195 -20.50 8.30 10.99
C GLY A 195 -19.47 7.57 10.13
N GLY A 196 -18.17 7.87 10.30
CA GLY A 196 -17.08 7.14 9.63
C GLY A 196 -17.00 7.30 8.11
N ALA A 197 -17.83 8.14 7.50
CA ALA A 197 -17.72 8.51 6.10
C ALA A 197 -16.61 9.55 5.96
N ALA A 198 -15.37 9.13 5.75
CA ALA A 198 -14.37 10.05 5.24
C ALA A 198 -14.75 10.42 3.80
N LEU A 199 -14.29 11.59 3.36
CA LEU A 199 -14.45 12.06 1.98
C LEU A 199 -13.47 11.29 1.09
N TRP A 200 -13.63 9.96 1.01
CA TRP A 200 -12.66 9.05 0.40
C TRP A 200 -12.33 9.43 -1.04
N TYR A 201 -13.35 9.85 -1.80
CA TYR A 201 -13.19 10.32 -3.17
C TYR A 201 -12.44 11.65 -3.24
N GLU A 202 -12.82 12.64 -2.42
CA GLU A 202 -12.12 13.94 -2.38
C GLU A 202 -10.67 13.77 -1.91
N TYR A 203 -10.42 12.88 -0.96
CA TYR A 203 -9.07 12.53 -0.52
C TYR A 203 -8.29 11.87 -1.65
N SER A 204 -8.88 10.89 -2.34
CA SER A 204 -8.22 10.23 -3.47
C SER A 204 -7.89 11.23 -4.58
N ASP A 205 -8.79 12.17 -4.89
CA ASP A 205 -8.57 13.19 -5.91
C ASP A 205 -7.46 14.17 -5.47
N HIS A 206 -7.49 14.63 -4.21
CA HIS A 206 -6.41 15.41 -3.61
C HIS A 206 -5.06 14.71 -3.70
N VAL A 207 -4.99 13.42 -3.37
CA VAL A 207 -3.74 12.65 -3.44
C VAL A 207 -3.20 12.58 -4.87
N VAL A 208 -4.08 12.36 -5.86
CA VAL A 208 -3.67 12.35 -7.27
C VAL A 208 -3.12 13.71 -7.68
N ASP A 209 -3.87 14.78 -7.39
CA ASP A 209 -3.52 16.14 -7.79
C ASP A 209 -2.23 16.63 -7.12
N ALA A 210 -2.04 16.32 -5.84
CA ALA A 210 -0.90 16.78 -5.05
C ALA A 210 0.38 15.95 -5.28
N TYR A 211 0.26 14.63 -5.43
CA TYR A 211 1.42 13.73 -5.30
C TYR A 211 1.70 12.85 -6.53
N PHE A 212 0.79 12.78 -7.50
CA PHE A 212 0.96 11.95 -8.71
C PHE A 212 1.15 12.77 -9.99
N GLY A 213 1.49 14.07 -9.87
CA GLY A 213 1.53 15.01 -11.00
C GLY A 213 2.31 14.53 -12.24
N VAL A 214 3.46 13.85 -12.04
CA VAL A 214 4.28 13.32 -13.14
C VAL A 214 3.60 12.19 -13.93
N ALA A 215 2.59 11.54 -13.35
CA ALA A 215 1.85 10.42 -13.93
C ALA A 215 0.41 10.78 -14.35
N ASN A 216 0.02 12.05 -14.32
CA ASN A 216 -1.36 12.49 -14.59
C ASN A 216 -1.95 11.91 -15.89
N GLN A 217 -1.17 11.84 -16.96
CA GLN A 217 -1.64 11.27 -18.24
C GLN A 217 -1.93 9.76 -18.14
N VAL A 218 -1.03 9.01 -17.51
CA VAL A 218 -1.16 7.55 -17.31
C VAL A 218 -2.34 7.24 -16.40
N ILE A 219 -2.50 8.00 -15.30
CA ILE A 219 -3.61 7.86 -14.37
C ILE A 219 -4.95 8.19 -15.03
N ARG A 220 -5.03 9.30 -15.79
CA ARG A 220 -6.25 9.69 -16.48
C ARG A 220 -6.70 8.60 -17.47
N LYS A 221 -5.76 8.06 -18.26
CA LYS A 221 -6.04 6.96 -19.19
C LYS A 221 -6.49 5.69 -18.45
N TYR A 222 -5.88 5.38 -17.32
CA TYR A 222 -6.27 4.23 -16.52
C TYR A 222 -7.66 4.41 -15.89
N LYS A 223 -7.94 5.57 -15.31
CA LYS A 223 -9.23 5.96 -14.70
C LYS A 223 -10.40 5.91 -15.67
N SER A 224 -10.18 6.05 -16.98
CA SER A 224 -11.24 5.89 -17.99
C SER A 224 -11.62 4.43 -18.27
N THR A 225 -10.93 3.46 -17.66
CA THR A 225 -11.29 2.04 -17.74
C THR A 225 -12.18 1.62 -16.58
N GLU A 226 -12.94 0.53 -16.74
CA GLU A 226 -13.80 0.01 -15.66
C GLU A 226 -13.02 -0.22 -14.36
N ILE A 227 -11.85 -0.84 -14.46
CA ILE A 227 -10.96 -1.11 -13.33
C ILE A 227 -10.44 0.18 -12.70
N GLY A 228 -9.97 1.13 -13.51
CA GLY A 228 -9.43 2.37 -12.99
C GLY A 228 -10.48 3.27 -12.34
N SER A 229 -11.74 3.23 -12.81
CA SER A 229 -12.84 4.03 -12.25
C SER A 229 -13.14 3.70 -10.77
N ARG A 230 -12.84 2.47 -10.34
CA ARG A 230 -13.01 2.00 -8.95
C ARG A 230 -11.70 1.98 -8.13
N THR A 231 -10.62 2.49 -8.69
CA THR A 231 -9.32 2.58 -8.02
C THR A 231 -9.22 3.87 -7.22
N ASN A 232 -8.78 3.80 -5.96
CA ASN A 232 -8.58 4.96 -5.09
C ASN A 232 -7.10 5.12 -4.72
N PHE A 233 -6.69 6.35 -4.47
CA PHE A 233 -5.31 6.72 -4.20
C PHE A 233 -5.17 7.19 -2.75
N PHE A 234 -4.09 6.74 -2.10
CA PHE A 234 -3.79 7.06 -0.71
C PHE A 234 -2.31 7.39 -0.57
N ILE A 235 -1.96 8.17 0.45
CA ILE A 235 -0.58 8.24 0.96
C ILE A 235 -0.50 7.49 2.28
N THR A 236 0.63 6.85 2.56
CA THR A 236 0.85 6.15 3.83
C THR A 236 2.25 6.40 4.37
N THR A 237 2.37 6.31 5.69
CA THR A 237 3.64 6.34 6.41
C THR A 237 3.50 5.52 7.70
N THR A 238 4.60 4.99 8.22
CA THR A 238 4.64 4.39 9.56
C THR A 238 4.71 5.41 10.70
N GLU A 239 4.98 6.68 10.39
CA GLU A 239 5.14 7.76 11.38
C GLU A 239 3.84 8.50 11.68
N ASN A 240 2.84 8.41 10.80
CA ASN A 240 1.52 8.99 11.03
C ASN A 240 0.43 7.93 10.92
N GLN A 241 -0.12 7.57 12.07
CA GLN A 241 -1.12 6.53 12.19
C GLN A 241 -2.42 6.85 11.45
N GLU A 242 -2.86 8.11 11.50
CA GLU A 242 -4.11 8.51 10.85
C GLU A 242 -4.02 8.21 9.35
N LEU A 243 -2.89 8.51 8.70
CA LEU A 243 -2.64 8.18 7.29
C LEU A 243 -2.41 6.68 7.04
N LEU A 244 -1.71 5.98 7.94
CA LEU A 244 -1.44 4.55 7.83
C LEU A 244 -2.72 3.71 7.78
N GLU A 245 -3.74 4.12 8.53
CA GLU A 245 -4.98 3.36 8.70
C GLU A 245 -6.02 3.60 7.61
N LEU A 246 -5.99 4.74 6.91
CA LEU A 246 -7.01 5.14 5.93
C LEU A 246 -7.32 4.08 4.86
N PRO A 247 -6.33 3.41 4.21
CA PRO A 247 -6.63 2.41 3.20
C PRO A 247 -7.48 1.25 3.74
N TRP A 248 -7.23 0.86 4.99
CA TRP A 248 -7.92 -0.26 5.64
C TRP A 248 -9.32 0.14 6.09
N LEU A 249 -9.44 1.35 6.65
CA LEU A 249 -10.72 1.92 7.07
C LEU A 249 -11.65 2.16 5.88
N TYR A 250 -11.11 2.53 4.72
CA TYR A 250 -11.86 2.57 3.46
C TYR A 250 -12.36 1.18 3.05
N LEU A 251 -11.51 0.15 3.10
CA LEU A 251 -11.89 -1.19 2.64
C LEU A 251 -12.86 -1.92 3.57
N ALA A 252 -12.73 -1.73 4.88
CA ALA A 252 -13.40 -2.55 5.87
C ALA A 252 -14.93 -2.64 5.66
N PRO A 253 -15.68 -1.54 5.46
CA PRO A 253 -17.13 -1.60 5.22
C PRO A 253 -17.52 -2.50 4.05
N TYR A 254 -16.77 -2.48 2.95
CA TYR A 254 -17.07 -3.24 1.74
C TYR A 254 -16.74 -4.74 1.85
N LEU A 255 -15.83 -5.10 2.75
CA LEU A 255 -15.35 -6.46 2.89
C LEU A 255 -16.14 -7.25 3.93
N ILE A 256 -16.71 -6.54 4.90
CA ILE A 256 -17.52 -7.07 6.00
C ILE A 256 -18.96 -7.33 5.55
N HIS A 257 -19.55 -6.44 4.74
CA HIS A 257 -20.91 -6.63 4.24
C HIS A 257 -20.90 -7.49 2.96
N ARG A 258 -21.53 -8.67 3.02
CA ARG A 258 -21.93 -9.42 1.83
C ARG A 258 -23.14 -8.68 1.22
N PHE A 259 -22.89 -7.81 0.26
CA PHE A 259 -23.90 -7.47 -0.75
C PHE A 259 -23.87 -8.53 -1.85
#